data_AF-A0A2M4ARB0-F1
#
_entry.id   AF-A0A2M4ARB0-F1
#
_cell.length_a   1.000
_cell.length_b   1.000
_cell.length_c   1.000
_cell.angle_alpha   90.00
_cell.angle_beta   90.00
_cell.angle_gamma   90.00
#
_symmetry.space_group_name_H-M   'P 1'
#
loop_
_entity.id
_entity.type
_entity.pdbx_description
1 polymer ?
#
loop_
_entity_poly.entity_id
_entity_poly.type
_entity_poly.pdbx_seq_one_letter_code
_entity_poly.pdbx_strand_id
1 'polypeptide(L)'
;QFLLIAVEGFLFTSKCGTVRPRIGLKDYTILVVMFFVASVCNNYAFDFNIPMPLHMIFRAGSLIANMVMGILILKKRYDFSKYLSVGMITAGIVMCTIVSGSRVESTQVRKGDGDDDPVTVFFWWTLGIALLTLALFVSARMGLYQEVLYKRYGKHPKEALFYTHLLPLPFFALLAGNIWEHLQLANASPLQPIPVVGFSLPITWIYLIGNVLTQYVCISSVYVLTTECSSLTVTLVVTLRKFVSLLFSIVYFSNPFTLHHWIGTLLVFLGTIIFTEVAGKVWVALTGPTKDSKVAKKAN
;
A
#
# COMPACT_ATOMS: atom_id res chain seq x y z
N GLN A 1 13.03 -9.88 1.56
CA GLN A 1 11.68 -10.23 1.05
C GLN A 1 11.68 -10.57 -0.44
N PHE A 2 12.07 -9.66 -1.35
CA PHE A 2 12.05 -9.91 -2.81
C PHE A 2 12.79 -11.19 -3.20
N LEU A 3 14.00 -11.39 -2.67
CA LEU A 3 14.78 -12.60 -2.90
C LEU A 3 14.04 -13.88 -2.47
N LEU A 4 13.42 -13.89 -1.29
CA LEU A 4 12.67 -15.05 -0.79
C LEU A 4 11.50 -15.40 -1.71
N ILE A 5 10.71 -14.39 -2.12
CA ILE A 5 9.59 -14.58 -3.04
C ILE A 5 10.06 -15.06 -4.40
N ALA A 6 11.16 -14.52 -4.90
CA ALA A 6 11.74 -14.93 -6.18
C ALA A 6 12.23 -16.39 -6.12
N VAL A 7 12.90 -16.81 -5.05
CA VAL A 7 13.37 -18.20 -4.88
C VAL A 7 12.20 -19.17 -4.74
N GLU A 8 11.21 -18.86 -3.89
CA GLU A 8 10.00 -19.67 -3.75
C GLU A 8 9.25 -19.78 -5.09
N GLY A 9 9.04 -18.66 -5.78
CA GLY A 9 8.36 -18.64 -7.06
C GLY A 9 9.15 -19.37 -8.16
N PHE A 10 10.48 -19.32 -8.13
CA PHE A 10 11.31 -20.06 -9.09
C PHE A 10 11.13 -21.58 -8.92
N LEU A 11 11.12 -22.06 -7.68
CA LEU A 11 10.95 -23.48 -7.35
C LEU A 11 9.53 -23.97 -7.60
N PHE A 12 8.52 -23.27 -7.07
CA PHE A 12 7.14 -23.77 -7.06
C PHE A 12 6.27 -23.24 -8.21
N THR A 13 6.51 -22.02 -8.67
CA THR A 13 5.68 -21.39 -9.72
C THR A 13 6.27 -21.61 -11.12
N SER A 14 7.57 -21.34 -11.30
CA SER A 14 8.26 -21.53 -12.58
C SER A 14 8.75 -22.98 -12.78
N LYS A 15 8.77 -23.80 -11.71
CA LYS A 15 9.29 -25.18 -11.70
C LYS A 15 10.67 -25.24 -12.37
N CYS A 16 11.60 -24.43 -11.85
CA CYS A 16 12.96 -24.29 -12.37
C CYS A 16 13.03 -23.85 -13.85
N GLY A 17 12.13 -22.97 -14.29
CA GLY A 17 12.13 -22.43 -15.65
C GLY A 17 11.41 -23.28 -16.70
N THR A 18 10.79 -24.40 -16.30
CA THR A 18 10.06 -25.28 -17.22
C THR A 18 8.71 -24.70 -17.65
N VAL A 19 8.10 -23.85 -16.84
CA VAL A 19 6.78 -23.24 -17.11
C VAL A 19 6.95 -21.87 -17.75
N ARG A 20 6.38 -21.69 -18.96
CA ARG A 20 6.35 -20.39 -19.64
C ARG A 20 5.31 -19.45 -18.99
N PRO A 21 5.63 -18.15 -18.89
CA PRO A 21 4.68 -17.16 -18.36
C PRO A 21 3.47 -17.02 -19.28
N ARG A 22 2.28 -16.86 -18.67
CA ARG A 22 1.03 -16.58 -19.38
C ARG A 22 0.88 -15.08 -19.67
N ILE A 23 1.40 -14.25 -18.78
CA ILE A 23 1.46 -12.79 -18.97
C ILE A 23 2.82 -12.44 -19.58
N GLY A 24 2.84 -11.57 -20.59
CA GLY A 24 4.08 -11.20 -21.26
C GLY A 24 5.10 -10.55 -20.31
N LEU A 25 6.38 -10.92 -20.43
CA LEU A 25 7.45 -10.32 -19.61
C LEU A 25 7.55 -8.81 -19.79
N LYS A 26 7.18 -8.28 -20.96
CA LYS A 26 7.10 -6.83 -21.21
C LYS A 26 6.08 -6.16 -20.28
N ASP A 27 4.91 -6.78 -20.08
CA ASP A 27 3.87 -6.26 -19.19
C ASP A 27 4.33 -6.25 -17.73
N TYR A 28 5.03 -7.30 -17.30
CA TYR A 28 5.65 -7.32 -15.96
C TYR A 28 6.77 -6.31 -15.81
N THR A 29 7.60 -6.11 -16.83
CA THR A 29 8.66 -5.10 -16.80
C THR A 29 8.07 -3.70 -16.64
N ILE A 30 6.97 -3.39 -17.35
CA ILE A 30 6.24 -2.12 -17.19
C ILE A 30 5.71 -1.95 -15.75
N LEU A 31 5.15 -3.00 -15.15
CA LEU A 31 4.72 -2.98 -13.74
C LEU A 31 5.88 -2.71 -12.78
N VAL A 32 7.03 -3.36 -13.02
CA VAL A 32 8.22 -3.24 -12.19
C VAL A 32 8.82 -1.84 -12.27
N VAL A 33 8.86 -1.24 -13.46
CA VAL A 33 9.32 0.15 -13.62
C VAL A 33 8.40 1.11 -12.88
N MET A 34 7.08 0.96 -13.00
CA MET A 34 6.12 1.79 -12.25
C MET A 34 6.29 1.62 -10.73
N PHE A 35 6.44 0.37 -10.26
CA PHE A 35 6.68 0.08 -8.85
C PHE A 35 7.98 0.73 -8.36
N PHE A 36 9.08 0.56 -9.10
CA PHE A 36 10.38 1.11 -8.75
C PHE A 36 10.34 2.64 -8.66
N VAL A 37 9.79 3.31 -9.68
CA VAL A 37 9.64 4.78 -9.68
C VAL A 37 8.80 5.23 -8.48
N ALA A 38 7.64 4.61 -8.25
CA ALA A 38 6.81 4.96 -7.11
C ALA A 38 7.53 4.71 -5.77
N SER A 39 8.25 3.61 -5.61
CA SER A 39 9.00 3.28 -4.40
C SER A 39 10.15 4.24 -4.14
N VAL A 40 10.94 4.57 -5.17
CA VAL A 40 12.03 5.54 -5.07
C VAL A 40 11.48 6.91 -4.69
N CYS A 41 10.46 7.42 -5.40
CA CYS A 41 9.87 8.72 -5.08
C CYS A 41 9.26 8.76 -3.66
N ASN A 42 8.58 7.69 -3.22
CA ASN A 42 8.02 7.63 -1.84
C ASN A 42 9.12 7.64 -0.78
N ASN A 43 10.23 6.93 -0.99
CA ASN A 43 11.29 6.83 0.00
C ASN A 43 12.16 8.09 0.02
N TYR A 44 12.49 8.61 -1.17
CA TYR A 44 13.34 9.79 -1.31
C TYR A 44 12.63 11.08 -0.88
N ALA A 45 11.29 11.10 -0.83
CA ALA A 45 10.52 12.22 -0.30
C ALA A 45 10.91 12.62 1.13
N PHE A 46 11.39 11.69 1.96
CA PHE A 46 11.83 11.99 3.33
C PHE A 46 13.09 12.84 3.38
N ASP A 47 13.95 12.77 2.37
CA ASP A 47 15.18 13.57 2.28
C ASP A 47 14.87 15.06 2.03
N PHE A 48 13.62 15.38 1.65
CA PHE A 48 13.13 16.75 1.41
C PHE A 48 12.33 17.32 2.59
N ASN A 49 12.65 16.90 3.82
CA ASN A 49 12.01 17.38 5.05
C ASN A 49 10.49 17.17 5.10
N ILE A 50 9.97 16.12 4.43
CA ILE A 50 8.56 15.78 4.52
C ILE A 50 8.29 15.01 5.81
N PRO A 51 7.47 15.53 6.74
CA PRO A 51 7.21 14.85 8.00
C PRO A 51 6.36 13.59 7.76
N MET A 52 6.59 12.55 8.56
CA MET A 52 5.88 11.26 8.47
C MET A 52 4.34 11.39 8.40
N PRO A 53 3.69 12.25 9.20
CA PRO A 53 2.24 12.48 9.11
C PRO A 53 1.80 13.02 7.75
N LEU A 54 2.55 13.95 7.16
CA LEU A 54 2.23 14.49 5.84
C LEU A 54 2.35 13.42 4.75
N HIS A 55 3.39 12.59 4.81
CA HIS A 55 3.52 11.45 3.92
C HIS A 55 2.33 10.45 4.06
N MET A 56 1.84 10.23 5.29
CA MET A 56 0.65 9.40 5.53
C MET A 56 -0.63 10.01 4.92
N ILE A 57 -0.81 11.33 4.99
CA ILE A 57 -1.89 12.07 4.32
C ILE A 57 -1.84 11.84 2.81
N PHE A 58 -0.66 11.98 2.19
CA PHE A 58 -0.50 11.70 0.76
C PHE A 58 -0.86 10.25 0.44
N ARG A 59 -0.44 9.27 1.24
CA ARG A 59 -0.83 7.86 1.03
C ARG A 59 -2.34 7.63 1.12
N ALA A 60 -3.05 8.35 1.99
CA ALA A 60 -4.51 8.29 2.07
C ALA A 60 -5.17 8.77 0.76
N GLY A 61 -4.56 9.75 0.09
CA GLY A 61 -4.99 10.26 -1.22
C GLY A 61 -4.93 9.24 -2.37
N SER A 62 -4.33 8.06 -2.17
CA SER A 62 -4.27 7.00 -3.18
C SER A 62 -5.65 6.54 -3.67
N LEU A 63 -6.68 6.60 -2.82
CA LEU A 63 -8.07 6.30 -3.20
C LEU A 63 -8.61 7.31 -4.23
N ILE A 64 -8.41 8.60 -3.97
CA ILE A 64 -8.80 9.69 -4.88
C ILE A 64 -8.02 9.54 -6.19
N ALA A 65 -6.71 9.34 -6.10
CA ALA A 65 -5.84 9.15 -7.26
C ALA A 65 -6.29 7.99 -8.14
N ASN A 66 -6.61 6.84 -7.53
CA ASN A 66 -7.10 5.66 -8.23
C ASN A 66 -8.43 5.94 -8.94
N MET A 67 -9.36 6.62 -8.26
CA MET A 67 -10.65 6.98 -8.84
C MET A 67 -10.50 7.95 -10.01
N VAL A 68 -9.71 9.01 -9.86
CA VAL A 68 -9.41 9.99 -10.92
C VAL A 68 -8.77 9.31 -12.12
N MET A 69 -7.72 8.50 -11.91
CA MET A 69 -7.05 7.78 -12.99
C MET A 69 -7.95 6.73 -13.64
N GLY A 70 -8.87 6.11 -12.88
CA GLY A 70 -9.89 5.21 -13.39
C GLY A 70 -10.87 5.89 -14.32
N ILE A 71 -11.28 7.14 -14.02
CA ILE A 71 -12.14 7.95 -14.88
C ILE A 71 -11.38 8.39 -16.13
N LEU A 72 -10.15 8.88 -15.99
CA LEU A 72 -9.39 9.44 -17.12
C LEU A 72 -8.93 8.36 -18.11
N ILE A 73 -8.40 7.24 -17.62
CA ILE A 73 -7.74 6.22 -18.47
C ILE A 73 -8.73 5.12 -18.88
N LEU A 74 -9.46 4.56 -17.92
CA LEU A 74 -10.38 3.44 -18.19
C LEU A 74 -11.81 3.92 -18.48
N LYS A 75 -12.07 5.24 -18.49
CA LYS A 75 -13.40 5.83 -18.71
C LYS A 75 -14.45 5.25 -17.76
N LYS A 76 -14.05 4.85 -16.55
CA LYS A 76 -14.96 4.27 -15.55
C LYS A 76 -15.97 5.31 -15.09
N ARG A 77 -17.20 4.86 -14.86
CA ARG A 77 -18.24 5.63 -14.17
C ARG A 77 -18.44 5.03 -12.79
N TYR A 78 -18.38 5.87 -11.78
CA TYR A 78 -18.62 5.49 -10.39
C TYR A 78 -19.96 6.05 -9.94
N ASP A 79 -20.66 5.32 -9.07
CA ASP A 79 -21.86 5.82 -8.41
C ASP A 79 -21.51 6.93 -7.41
N PHE A 80 -22.45 7.85 -7.13
CA PHE A 80 -22.27 8.92 -6.15
C PHE A 80 -21.82 8.38 -4.78
N SER A 81 -22.33 7.20 -4.38
CA SER A 81 -21.97 6.52 -3.14
C SER A 81 -20.46 6.26 -3.03
N LYS A 82 -19.77 5.97 -4.15
CA LYS A 82 -18.32 5.75 -4.16
C LYS A 82 -17.55 7.06 -3.96
N TYR A 83 -18.00 8.16 -4.57
CA TYR A 83 -17.39 9.48 -4.36
C TYR A 83 -17.52 9.93 -2.91
N LEU A 84 -18.73 9.82 -2.35
CA LEU A 84 -18.99 10.14 -0.95
C LEU A 84 -18.12 9.29 0.00
N SER A 85 -18.09 7.98 -0.25
CA SER A 85 -17.27 7.04 0.52
C SER A 85 -15.78 7.40 0.50
N VAL A 86 -15.21 7.62 -0.70
CA VAL A 86 -13.79 7.97 -0.84
C VAL A 86 -13.48 9.30 -0.14
N GLY A 87 -14.39 10.28 -0.23
CA GLY A 87 -14.28 11.55 0.48
C GLY A 87 -14.25 11.36 2.00
N MET A 88 -15.21 10.60 2.54
CA MET A 88 -15.30 10.28 3.98
C MET A 88 -14.05 9.55 4.48
N ILE A 89 -13.60 8.52 3.78
CA ILE A 89 -12.40 7.76 4.20
C ILE A 89 -11.16 8.65 4.18
N THR A 90 -10.99 9.45 3.12
CA THR A 90 -9.84 10.35 3.01
C THR A 90 -9.85 11.38 4.14
N ALA A 91 -10.96 12.07 4.35
CA ALA A 91 -11.09 13.07 5.42
C ALA A 91 -10.83 12.47 6.81
N GLY A 92 -11.27 11.23 7.05
CA GLY A 92 -11.14 10.58 8.35
C GLY A 92 -9.70 10.19 8.64
N ILE A 93 -8.99 9.67 7.63
CA ILE A 93 -7.55 9.38 7.76
C ILE A 93 -6.77 10.69 7.94
N VAL A 94 -7.08 11.74 7.20
CA VAL A 94 -6.41 13.05 7.35
C VAL A 94 -6.60 13.60 8.76
N MET A 95 -7.83 13.58 9.29
CA MET A 95 -8.12 14.04 10.65
C MET A 95 -7.33 13.26 11.71
N CYS A 96 -7.37 11.92 11.68
CA CYS A 96 -6.60 11.09 12.61
C CYS A 96 -5.09 11.32 12.47
N THR A 97 -4.60 11.48 11.24
CA THR A 97 -3.17 11.63 10.95
C THR A 97 -2.63 12.97 11.46
N ILE A 98 -3.37 14.07 11.29
CA ILE A 98 -2.94 15.40 11.79
C ILE A 98 -2.82 15.37 13.31
N VAL A 99 -3.81 14.78 14.00
CA VAL A 99 -3.86 14.77 15.47
C VAL A 99 -2.86 13.79 16.08
N SER A 100 -2.64 12.64 15.43
CA SER A 100 -1.58 11.71 15.83
C SER A 100 -0.19 12.29 15.51
N GLY A 101 -0.06 12.97 14.37
CA GLY A 101 1.21 13.48 13.86
C GLY A 101 1.78 14.66 14.61
N SER A 102 0.94 15.49 15.22
CA SER A 102 1.38 16.62 16.05
C SER A 102 1.96 16.20 17.41
N ARG A 103 1.86 14.92 17.77
CA ARG A 103 2.31 14.36 19.06
C ARG A 103 3.53 13.45 18.96
N VAL A 104 4.00 13.17 17.75
CA VAL A 104 5.21 12.37 17.53
C VAL A 104 6.35 13.34 17.28
N GLU A 105 7.30 13.42 18.20
CA GLU A 105 8.57 14.11 17.93
C GLU A 105 9.21 13.48 16.69
N SER A 106 9.53 14.30 15.69
CA SER A 106 10.18 13.84 14.48
C SER A 106 11.52 13.23 14.86
N THR A 107 11.64 11.91 14.74
CA THR A 107 12.89 11.16 14.97
C THR A 107 13.95 11.40 13.88
N GLN A 108 13.59 12.18 12.86
CA GLN A 108 14.50 12.64 11.82
C GLN A 108 15.24 13.86 12.38
N VAL A 109 16.55 13.73 12.55
CA VAL A 109 17.44 14.86 12.76
C VAL A 109 17.22 15.80 11.57
N ARG A 110 16.69 17.01 11.81
CA ARG A 110 16.72 18.09 10.82
C ARG A 110 18.18 18.26 10.39
N LYS A 111 18.54 17.76 9.21
CA LYS A 111 19.78 18.17 8.54
C LYS A 111 19.54 19.61 8.10
N GLY A 112 19.84 20.56 9.00
CA GLY A 112 19.57 21.97 8.78
C GLY A 112 19.25 22.68 10.10
N ASP A 113 20.22 22.69 11.01
CA ASP A 113 20.31 23.68 12.10
C ASP A 113 21.30 24.80 11.70
N GLY A 114 21.56 24.93 10.39
CA GLY A 114 22.28 26.04 9.78
C GLY A 114 21.29 27.04 9.20
N ASP A 115 21.75 28.28 9.06
CA ASP A 115 21.08 29.49 8.57
C ASP A 115 20.58 29.36 7.11
N ASP A 116 19.78 28.34 6.81
CA ASP A 116 19.24 28.05 5.48
C ASP A 116 18.17 29.11 5.14
N ASP A 117 18.41 29.84 4.05
CA ASP A 117 17.50 30.85 3.52
C ASP A 117 16.07 30.29 3.35
N PRO A 118 15.01 30.96 3.86
CA PRO A 118 13.64 30.46 3.81
C PRO A 118 13.16 30.03 2.42
N VAL A 119 13.69 30.64 1.35
CA VAL A 119 13.35 30.29 -0.04
C VAL A 119 13.86 28.89 -0.39
N THR A 120 15.07 28.53 0.06
CA THR A 120 15.65 27.21 -0.18
C THR A 120 14.87 26.11 0.52
N VAL A 121 14.47 26.32 1.78
CA VAL A 121 13.62 25.41 2.56
C VAL A 121 12.28 25.19 1.86
N PHE A 122 11.64 26.27 1.41
CA PHE A 122 10.37 26.21 0.69
C PHE A 122 10.50 25.47 -0.64
N PHE A 123 11.58 25.70 -1.39
CA PHE A 123 11.85 25.00 -2.65
C PHE A 123 11.99 23.48 -2.45
N TRP A 124 12.83 23.04 -1.51
CA TRP A 124 13.02 21.61 -1.24
C TRP A 124 11.74 20.94 -0.73
N TRP A 125 10.99 21.61 0.15
CA TRP A 125 9.70 21.11 0.61
C TRP A 125 8.70 20.95 -0.54
N THR A 126 8.62 21.93 -1.44
CA THR A 126 7.75 21.89 -2.63
C THR A 126 8.15 20.73 -3.56
N LEU A 127 9.46 20.49 -3.72
CA LEU A 127 9.97 19.36 -4.49
C LEU A 127 9.57 18.01 -3.86
N GLY A 128 9.65 17.88 -2.54
CA GLY A 128 9.17 16.70 -1.81
C GLY A 128 7.68 16.44 -2.02
N ILE A 129 6.86 17.50 -2.01
CA ILE A 129 5.41 17.41 -2.31
C ILE A 129 5.16 16.98 -3.77
N ALA A 130 5.92 17.52 -4.72
CA ALA A 130 5.83 17.12 -6.13
C ALA A 130 6.18 15.64 -6.31
N LEU A 131 7.22 15.15 -5.64
CA LEU A 131 7.63 13.74 -5.65
C LEU A 131 6.55 12.81 -5.07
N LEU A 132 5.94 13.17 -3.94
CA LEU A 132 4.83 12.39 -3.37
C LEU A 132 3.61 12.35 -4.28
N THR A 133 3.29 13.49 -4.88
CA THR A 133 2.17 13.59 -5.83
C THR A 133 2.42 12.69 -7.05
N LEU A 134 3.62 12.74 -7.62
CA LEU A 134 4.03 11.84 -8.70
C LEU A 134 3.92 10.37 -8.29
N ALA A 135 4.47 10.01 -7.13
CA ALA A 135 4.45 8.64 -6.62
C ALA A 135 3.02 8.11 -6.45
N LEU A 136 2.10 8.96 -6.00
CA LEU A 136 0.68 8.65 -5.81
C LEU A 136 -0.03 8.36 -7.15
N PHE A 137 0.19 9.17 -8.18
CA PHE A 137 -0.41 8.93 -9.51
C PHE A 137 0.21 7.72 -10.21
N VAL A 138 1.53 7.50 -10.09
CA VAL A 138 2.20 6.30 -10.62
C VAL A 138 1.68 5.04 -9.93
N SER A 139 1.50 5.07 -8.61
CA SER A 139 0.93 3.95 -7.85
C SER A 139 -0.51 3.63 -8.27
N ALA A 140 -1.33 4.67 -8.47
CA ALA A 140 -2.69 4.52 -8.98
C ALA A 140 -2.70 3.91 -10.40
N ARG A 141 -1.84 4.42 -11.29
CA ARG A 141 -1.68 3.91 -12.65
C ARG A 141 -1.25 2.45 -12.68
N MET A 142 -0.33 2.06 -11.80
CA MET A 142 0.13 0.69 -11.65
C MET A 142 -1.02 -0.24 -11.25
N GLY A 143 -1.81 0.13 -10.24
CA GLY A 143 -2.96 -0.67 -9.82
C GLY A 143 -4.01 -0.83 -10.94
N LEU A 144 -4.28 0.22 -11.70
CA LEU A 144 -5.18 0.15 -12.86
C LEU A 144 -4.59 -0.72 -13.98
N TYR A 145 -3.28 -0.69 -14.19
CA TYR A 145 -2.61 -1.57 -15.14
C TYR A 145 -2.78 -3.04 -14.75
N GLN A 146 -2.57 -3.38 -13.47
CA GLN A 146 -2.77 -4.73 -12.97
C GLN A 146 -4.21 -5.22 -13.21
N GLU A 147 -5.20 -4.37 -12.94
CA GLU A 147 -6.60 -4.71 -13.19
C GLU A 147 -6.87 -5.03 -14.68
N VAL A 148 -6.35 -4.21 -15.60
CA VAL A 148 -6.50 -4.44 -17.05
C VAL A 148 -5.77 -5.71 -17.48
N LEU A 149 -4.58 -5.94 -16.94
CA LEU A 149 -3.74 -7.08 -17.27
C LEU A 149 -4.42 -8.40 -16.89
N TYR A 150 -5.00 -8.48 -15.68
CA TYR A 150 -5.70 -9.67 -15.22
C TYR A 150 -7.04 -9.89 -15.92
N LYS A 151 -7.70 -8.83 -16.40
CA LYS A 151 -8.86 -8.96 -17.29
C LYS A 151 -8.48 -9.52 -18.66
N ARG A 152 -7.31 -9.14 -19.19
CA ARG A 152 -6.85 -9.54 -20.52
C ARG A 152 -6.27 -10.95 -20.56
N TYR A 153 -5.42 -11.31 -19.60
CA TYR A 153 -4.65 -12.56 -19.61
C TYR A 153 -5.18 -13.60 -18.61
N GLY A 154 -6.20 -13.26 -17.82
CA GLY A 154 -6.73 -14.11 -16.76
C GLY A 154 -6.01 -13.94 -15.42
N LYS A 155 -6.48 -14.70 -14.42
CA LYS A 155 -6.09 -14.55 -13.03
C LYS A 155 -4.93 -15.49 -12.67
N HIS A 156 -3.73 -14.94 -12.54
CA HIS A 156 -2.52 -15.68 -12.21
C HIS A 156 -1.75 -15.02 -11.05
N PRO A 157 -2.28 -15.05 -9.81
CA PRO A 157 -1.71 -14.30 -8.70
C PRO A 157 -0.31 -14.78 -8.29
N LYS A 158 -0.04 -16.10 -8.31
CA LYS A 158 1.28 -16.65 -7.98
C LYS A 158 2.34 -16.29 -9.03
N GLU A 159 1.99 -16.38 -10.31
CA GLU A 159 2.86 -15.96 -11.42
C GLU A 159 3.17 -14.47 -11.33
N ALA A 160 2.15 -13.65 -11.10
CA ALA A 160 2.31 -12.22 -10.95
C ALA A 160 3.17 -11.87 -9.73
N LEU A 161 2.95 -12.54 -8.59
CA LEU A 161 3.78 -12.37 -7.40
C LEU A 161 5.26 -12.71 -7.70
N PHE A 162 5.52 -13.83 -8.38
CA PHE A 162 6.86 -14.24 -8.75
C PHE A 162 7.57 -13.23 -9.66
N TYR A 163 7.02 -12.91 -10.84
CA TYR A 163 7.71 -12.05 -11.80
C TYR A 163 7.89 -10.61 -11.32
N THR A 164 6.92 -10.08 -10.58
CA THR A 164 7.01 -8.72 -10.01
C THR A 164 8.04 -8.62 -8.88
N HIS A 165 8.50 -9.73 -8.31
CA HIS A 165 9.55 -9.75 -7.29
C HIS A 165 10.89 -10.28 -7.79
N LEU A 166 10.90 -11.04 -8.89
CA LEU A 166 12.11 -11.49 -9.56
C LEU A 166 12.74 -10.37 -10.40
N LEU A 167 11.96 -9.75 -11.29
CA LEU A 167 12.47 -8.77 -12.26
C LEU A 167 13.06 -7.49 -11.64
N PRO A 168 12.63 -7.00 -10.45
CA PRO A 168 13.30 -5.89 -9.78
C PRO A 168 14.66 -6.24 -9.17
N LEU A 169 15.00 -7.53 -8.97
CA LEU A 169 16.24 -7.94 -8.28
C LEU A 169 17.52 -7.30 -8.86
N PRO A 170 17.71 -7.24 -10.19
CA PRO A 170 18.87 -6.55 -10.76
C PRO A 170 18.93 -5.07 -10.42
N PHE A 171 17.79 -4.38 -10.29
CA PHE A 171 17.75 -2.96 -9.93
C PHE A 171 18.20 -2.70 -8.50
N PHE A 172 18.10 -3.68 -7.59
CA PHE A 172 18.65 -3.55 -6.24
C PHE A 172 20.19 -3.47 -6.24
N ALA A 173 20.86 -3.90 -7.30
CA ALA A 173 22.32 -3.71 -7.43
C ALA A 173 22.70 -2.22 -7.42
N LEU A 174 21.83 -1.34 -7.94
CA LEU A 174 22.02 0.12 -7.87
C LEU A 174 21.96 0.66 -6.43
N LEU A 175 21.36 -0.09 -5.51
CA LEU A 175 21.23 0.24 -4.09
C LEU A 175 22.18 -0.60 -3.21
N ALA A 176 23.12 -1.34 -3.79
CA ALA A 176 23.97 -2.28 -3.06
C ALA A 176 24.77 -1.61 -1.93
N GLY A 177 25.25 -0.38 -2.12
CA GLY A 177 25.95 0.38 -1.08
C GLY A 177 25.10 0.60 0.18
N ASN A 178 23.88 1.13 0.01
CA ASN A 178 22.93 1.33 1.11
C ASN A 178 22.55 0.00 1.79
N ILE A 179 22.39 -1.08 1.00
CA ILE A 179 22.09 -2.41 1.55
C ILE A 179 23.26 -2.90 2.41
N TRP A 180 24.49 -2.74 1.94
CA TRP A 180 25.68 -3.16 2.67
C TRP A 180 25.85 -2.43 4.01
N GLU A 181 25.64 -1.12 4.02
CA GLU A 181 25.67 -0.30 5.23
C GLU A 181 24.63 -0.80 6.26
N HIS A 182 23.38 -1.02 5.84
CA HIS A 182 22.35 -1.54 6.73
C HIS A 182 22.61 -2.98 7.20
N LEU A 183 23.29 -3.81 6.40
CA LEU A 183 23.74 -5.14 6.83
C LEU A 183 24.79 -5.04 7.95
N GLN A 184 25.75 -4.12 7.83
CA GLN A 184 26.74 -3.88 8.88
C GLN A 184 26.06 -3.42 10.17
N LEU A 185 25.10 -2.49 10.08
CA LEU A 185 24.30 -2.03 11.23
C LEU A 185 23.49 -3.18 11.87
N ALA A 186 22.90 -4.06 11.06
CA ALA A 186 22.17 -5.22 11.56
C ALA A 186 23.10 -6.21 12.29
N ASN A 187 24.31 -6.45 11.76
CA ASN A 187 25.31 -7.32 12.38
C ASN A 187 25.89 -6.74 13.68
N ALA A 188 26.00 -5.42 13.77
CA ALA A 188 26.45 -4.73 14.97
C ALA A 188 25.40 -4.67 16.10
N SER A 189 24.15 -5.09 15.83
CA SER A 189 23.08 -5.04 16.84
C SER A 189 23.29 -6.05 17.97
N PRO A 190 22.77 -5.78 19.19
CA PRO A 190 22.95 -6.66 20.33
C PRO A 190 22.44 -8.08 20.07
N LEU A 191 23.21 -9.07 20.52
CA LEU A 191 22.83 -10.48 20.43
C LEU A 191 21.71 -10.79 21.41
N GLN A 192 20.60 -11.30 20.90
CA GLN A 192 19.48 -11.79 21.68
C GLN A 192 19.48 -13.33 21.67
N PRO A 193 19.45 -13.99 22.83
CA PRO A 193 19.34 -15.45 22.90
C PRO A 193 17.97 -15.89 22.38
N ILE A 194 17.94 -16.88 21.48
CA ILE A 194 16.69 -17.49 21.02
C ILE A 194 16.39 -18.72 21.88
N PRO A 195 15.38 -18.66 22.78
CA PRO A 195 15.14 -19.73 23.77
C PRO A 195 14.89 -21.11 23.16
N VAL A 196 14.42 -21.14 21.91
CA VAL A 196 13.98 -22.36 21.22
C VAL A 196 15.12 -23.11 20.53
N VAL A 197 16.22 -22.41 20.16
CA VAL A 197 17.25 -22.99 19.26
C VAL A 197 18.67 -22.94 19.85
N GLY A 198 18.83 -22.40 21.06
CA GLY A 198 20.11 -22.44 21.80
C GLY A 198 21.24 -21.59 21.21
N PHE A 199 20.97 -20.79 20.17
CA PHE A 199 21.92 -19.82 19.62
C PHE A 199 21.44 -18.38 19.86
N SER A 200 22.39 -17.44 19.84
CA SER A 200 22.10 -16.00 19.90
C SER A 200 22.23 -15.36 18.52
N LEU A 201 21.27 -14.53 18.12
CA LEU A 201 21.32 -13.75 16.88
C LEU A 201 21.18 -12.26 17.17
N PRO A 202 21.77 -11.38 16.35
CA PRO A 202 21.54 -9.95 16.50
C PRO A 202 20.05 -9.62 16.36
N ILE A 203 19.51 -8.81 17.28
CA ILE A 203 18.07 -8.57 17.42
C ILE A 203 17.42 -8.03 16.13
N THR A 204 18.15 -7.21 15.36
CA THR A 204 17.66 -6.65 14.10
C THR A 204 17.36 -7.75 13.07
N TRP A 205 18.15 -8.83 13.05
CA TRP A 205 17.90 -9.97 12.17
C TRP A 205 16.61 -10.71 12.54
N ILE A 206 16.32 -10.83 13.85
CA ILE A 206 15.08 -11.46 14.33
C ILE A 206 13.88 -10.65 13.84
N TYR A 207 13.91 -9.33 14.00
CA TYR A 207 12.86 -8.44 13.49
C TYR A 207 12.74 -8.47 11.97
N LEU A 208 13.87 -8.52 11.25
CA LEU A 208 13.87 -8.61 9.78
C LEU A 208 13.23 -9.91 9.30
N ILE A 209 13.55 -11.06 9.92
CA ILE A 209 12.95 -12.36 9.57
C ILE A 209 11.44 -12.32 9.83
N GLY A 210 11.02 -11.87 11.01
CA GLY A 210 9.60 -11.73 11.35
C GLY A 210 8.86 -10.81 10.37
N ASN A 211 9.46 -9.69 9.99
CA ASN A 211 8.92 -8.77 9.00
C ASN A 211 8.80 -9.44 7.62
N VAL A 212 9.84 -10.15 7.15
CA VAL A 212 9.82 -10.81 5.84
C VAL A 212 8.73 -11.89 5.77
N LEU A 213 8.56 -12.69 6.82
CA LEU A 213 7.56 -13.76 6.86
C LEU A 213 6.13 -13.21 6.88
N THR A 214 5.85 -12.25 7.76
CA THR A 214 4.52 -11.62 7.85
C THR A 214 4.18 -10.86 6.57
N GLN A 215 5.16 -10.15 5.99
CA GLN A 215 4.99 -9.41 4.75
C GLN A 215 4.79 -10.35 3.55
N TYR A 216 5.42 -11.52 3.53
CA TYR A 216 5.18 -12.55 2.50
C TYR A 216 3.71 -12.99 2.47
N VAL A 217 3.16 -13.37 3.62
CA VAL A 217 1.74 -13.75 3.74
C VAL A 217 0.86 -12.60 3.27
N CYS A 218 1.16 -11.39 3.74
CA CYS A 218 0.40 -10.21 3.42
C CYS A 218 0.37 -9.88 1.92
N ILE A 219 1.54 -9.88 1.25
CA ILE A 219 1.62 -9.54 -0.17
C ILE A 219 1.01 -10.62 -1.05
N SER A 220 1.14 -11.89 -0.67
CA SER A 220 0.49 -13.00 -1.37
C SER A 220 -1.03 -12.82 -1.38
N SER A 221 -1.63 -12.49 -0.22
CA SER A 221 -3.06 -12.17 -0.14
C SER A 221 -3.45 -10.94 -0.95
N VAL A 222 -2.61 -9.89 -0.98
CA VAL A 222 -2.88 -8.69 -1.79
C VAL A 222 -2.87 -9.01 -3.29
N TYR A 223 -1.95 -9.87 -3.77
CA TYR A 223 -1.93 -10.28 -5.17
C TYR A 223 -3.18 -11.08 -5.55
N VAL A 224 -3.65 -11.97 -4.68
CA VAL A 224 -4.95 -12.65 -4.85
C VAL A 224 -6.10 -11.62 -4.92
N LEU A 225 -6.15 -10.68 -3.98
CA LEU A 225 -7.16 -9.63 -3.97
C LEU A 225 -7.13 -8.78 -5.26
N THR A 226 -5.93 -8.50 -5.78
CA THR A 226 -5.75 -7.72 -7.01
C THR A 226 -6.26 -8.45 -8.25
N THR A 227 -6.22 -9.78 -8.26
CA THR A 227 -6.81 -10.58 -9.34
C THR A 227 -8.33 -10.73 -9.23
N GLU A 228 -8.89 -10.58 -8.03
CA GLU A 228 -10.32 -10.79 -7.76
C GLU A 228 -11.15 -9.50 -7.76
N CYS A 229 -10.53 -8.38 -7.43
CA CYS A 229 -11.22 -7.11 -7.20
C CYS A 229 -10.74 -5.99 -8.14
N SER A 230 -11.53 -4.92 -8.23
CA SER A 230 -11.10 -3.71 -8.92
C SER A 230 -9.93 -3.03 -8.20
N SER A 231 -9.13 -2.27 -8.92
CA SER A 231 -7.99 -1.52 -8.36
C SER A 231 -8.42 -0.57 -7.23
N LEU A 232 -9.60 0.05 -7.35
CA LEU A 232 -10.16 0.92 -6.32
C LEU A 232 -10.47 0.14 -5.03
N THR A 233 -11.07 -1.04 -5.15
CA THR A 233 -11.36 -1.93 -4.00
C THR A 233 -10.07 -2.42 -3.33
N VAL A 234 -9.06 -2.78 -4.11
CA VAL A 234 -7.74 -3.19 -3.58
C VAL A 234 -7.11 -2.04 -2.80
N THR A 235 -7.14 -0.83 -3.37
CA THR A 235 -6.61 0.38 -2.73
C THR A 235 -7.35 0.67 -1.42
N LEU A 236 -8.67 0.51 -1.39
CA LEU A 236 -9.47 0.63 -0.16
C LEU A 236 -9.02 -0.36 0.91
N VAL A 237 -8.95 -1.65 0.60
CA VAL A 237 -8.59 -2.69 1.59
C VAL A 237 -7.19 -2.45 2.16
N VAL A 238 -6.22 -2.09 1.31
CA VAL A 238 -4.86 -1.79 1.76
C VAL A 238 -4.81 -0.52 2.61
N THR A 239 -5.60 0.50 2.28
CA THR A 239 -5.72 1.73 3.07
C THR A 239 -6.35 1.45 4.44
N LEU A 240 -7.43 0.67 4.50
CA LEU A 240 -8.05 0.26 5.75
C LEU A 240 -7.11 -0.56 6.63
N ARG A 241 -6.34 -1.48 6.05
CA ARG A 241 -5.30 -2.22 6.78
C ARG A 241 -4.32 -1.28 7.48
N LYS A 242 -3.79 -0.29 6.76
CA LYS A 242 -2.86 0.71 7.31
C LYS A 242 -3.52 1.54 8.41
N PHE A 243 -4.78 1.93 8.21
CA PHE A 243 -5.54 2.69 9.20
C PHE A 243 -5.80 1.90 10.48
N VAL A 244 -6.18 0.62 10.38
CA VAL A 244 -6.36 -0.27 11.55
C VAL A 244 -5.05 -0.44 12.30
N SER A 245 -3.91 -0.59 11.59
CA SER A 245 -2.59 -0.61 12.24
C SER A 245 -2.27 0.68 12.99
N LEU A 246 -2.69 1.85 12.48
CA LEU A 246 -2.55 3.13 13.17
C LEU A 246 -3.40 3.17 14.45
N LEU A 247 -4.66 2.72 14.40
CA LEU A 247 -5.52 2.67 15.60
C LEU A 247 -4.94 1.72 16.66
N PHE A 248 -4.50 0.53 16.24
CA PHE A 248 -3.84 -0.42 17.13
C PHE A 248 -2.60 0.20 17.76
N SER A 249 -1.79 0.94 16.98
CA SER A 249 -0.61 1.62 17.49
C SER A 249 -0.94 2.67 18.55
N ILE A 250 -2.00 3.48 18.36
CA ILE A 250 -2.44 4.46 19.37
C ILE A 250 -2.81 3.76 20.68
N VAL A 251 -3.57 2.66 20.59
CA VAL A 251 -4.00 1.89 21.76
C VAL A 251 -2.82 1.21 22.44
N TYR A 252 -1.96 0.54 21.68
CA TYR A 252 -0.81 -0.21 22.19
C TYR A 252 0.20 0.70 22.91
N PHE A 253 0.52 1.86 22.34
CA PHE A 253 1.42 2.83 22.97
C PHE A 253 0.73 3.74 24.00
N SER A 254 -0.54 3.47 24.34
CA SER A 254 -1.31 4.24 25.33
C SER A 254 -1.33 5.76 25.04
N ASN A 255 -1.37 6.12 23.76
CA ASN A 255 -1.52 7.51 23.34
C ASN A 255 -2.96 7.98 23.59
N PRO A 256 -3.19 9.23 24.04
CA PRO A 256 -4.52 9.68 24.39
C PRO A 256 -5.42 9.76 23.14
N PHE A 257 -6.45 8.92 23.11
CA PHE A 257 -7.42 8.84 22.02
C PHE A 257 -8.43 10.01 22.11
N THR A 258 -8.13 11.11 21.42
CA THR A 258 -8.96 12.33 21.45
C THR A 258 -10.27 12.17 20.68
N LEU A 259 -11.20 13.10 20.90
CA LEU A 259 -12.48 13.17 20.18
C LEU A 259 -12.32 13.19 18.65
N HIS A 260 -11.27 13.83 18.14
CA HIS A 260 -10.95 13.85 16.72
C HIS A 260 -10.61 12.46 16.16
N HIS A 261 -9.95 11.60 16.94
CA HIS A 261 -9.71 10.21 16.53
C HIS A 261 -11.02 9.42 16.45
N TRP A 262 -11.98 9.69 17.34
CA TRP A 262 -13.30 9.07 17.28
C TRP A 262 -14.06 9.49 16.02
N ILE A 263 -14.11 10.79 15.73
CA ILE A 263 -14.76 11.30 14.51
C ILE A 263 -14.09 10.73 13.26
N GLY A 264 -12.76 10.80 13.17
CA GLY A 264 -12.02 10.29 12.02
C GLY A 264 -12.23 8.78 11.82
N THR A 265 -12.23 8.01 12.91
CA THR A 265 -12.52 6.57 12.89
C THR A 265 -13.94 6.30 12.39
N LEU A 266 -14.94 6.98 12.94
CA LEU A 266 -16.33 6.85 12.50
C LEU A 266 -16.48 7.16 11.01
N LEU A 267 -15.82 8.21 10.52
CA LEU A 267 -15.86 8.61 9.12
C LEU A 267 -15.27 7.54 8.18
N VAL A 268 -14.14 6.93 8.57
CA VAL A 268 -13.53 5.83 7.81
C VAL A 268 -14.42 4.59 7.79
N PHE A 269 -14.99 4.20 8.93
CA PHE A 269 -15.89 3.04 9.01
C PHE A 269 -17.19 3.25 8.23
N LEU A 270 -17.86 4.39 8.40
CA LEU A 270 -19.07 4.72 7.65
C LEU A 270 -18.79 4.80 6.15
N GLY A 271 -17.71 5.47 5.76
CA GLY A 271 -17.28 5.52 4.37
C GLY A 271 -17.05 4.12 3.78
N THR A 272 -16.49 3.20 4.56
CA THR A 272 -16.28 1.80 4.12
C THR A 272 -17.58 1.03 3.95
N ILE A 273 -18.54 1.22 4.87
CA ILE A 273 -19.87 0.59 4.79
C ILE A 273 -20.60 1.08 3.53
N ILE A 274 -20.55 2.39 3.25
CA ILE A 274 -21.11 2.97 2.02
C ILE A 274 -20.39 2.41 0.80
N PHE A 275 -19.06 2.30 0.82
CA PHE A 275 -18.29 1.74 -0.30
C PHE A 275 -18.72 0.32 -0.64
N THR A 276 -18.90 -0.51 0.37
CA THR A 276 -19.14 -1.95 0.19
C THR A 276 -20.60 -2.27 -0.15
N GLU A 277 -21.47 -1.25 -0.11
CA GLU A 277 -22.93 -1.36 -0.32
C GLU A 277 -23.56 -2.45 0.57
N VAL A 278 -22.93 -2.74 1.71
CA VAL A 278 -23.31 -3.83 2.62
C VAL A 278 -24.71 -3.59 3.15
N ALA A 279 -25.07 -2.35 3.49
CA ALA A 279 -26.40 -1.99 3.96
C ALA A 279 -27.50 -2.36 2.94
N GLY A 280 -27.28 -2.08 1.65
CA GLY A 280 -28.23 -2.44 0.58
C GLY A 280 -28.35 -3.95 0.38
N LYS A 281 -27.21 -4.67 0.42
CA LYS A 281 -27.20 -6.14 0.29
C LYS A 281 -27.84 -6.84 1.49
N VAL A 282 -27.59 -6.34 2.70
CA VAL A 282 -28.21 -6.84 3.94
C VAL A 282 -29.70 -6.55 3.96
N TRP A 283 -30.10 -5.35 3.54
CA TRP A 283 -31.52 -5.00 3.41
C TRP A 283 -32.25 -5.95 2.45
N VAL A 284 -31.70 -6.17 1.25
CA VAL A 284 -32.27 -7.11 0.26
C VAL A 284 -32.31 -8.55 0.78
N ALA A 285 -31.29 -8.96 1.55
CA ALA A 285 -31.27 -10.29 2.18
C ALA A 285 -32.32 -10.44 3.29
N LEU A 286 -32.61 -9.39 4.05
CA LEU A 286 -33.61 -9.38 5.14
C LEU A 286 -35.05 -9.22 4.62
N THR A 287 -35.28 -8.41 3.59
CA THR A 287 -36.62 -8.14 3.06
C THR A 287 -37.06 -9.11 1.97
N GLY A 288 -36.17 -10.00 1.52
CA GLY A 288 -36.39 -10.85 0.35
C GLY A 288 -36.43 -10.06 -0.97
N PRO A 289 -36.34 -10.74 -2.13
CA PRO A 289 -36.38 -10.07 -3.42
C PRO A 289 -37.74 -9.40 -3.64
N THR A 290 -37.75 -8.09 -3.87
CA THR A 290 -38.95 -7.32 -4.26
C THR A 290 -39.53 -7.85 -5.58
N LYS A 291 -40.86 -7.83 -5.68
CA LYS A 291 -41.66 -8.43 -6.78
C LYS A 291 -41.24 -8.00 -8.20
N ASP A 292 -40.56 -6.86 -8.35
CA ASP A 292 -40.13 -6.33 -9.65
C ASP A 292 -39.06 -7.21 -10.34
N SER A 293 -38.34 -8.05 -9.59
CA SER A 293 -37.38 -9.01 -10.17
C SER A 293 -38.05 -10.22 -10.86
N LYS A 294 -39.35 -10.49 -10.62
CA LYS A 294 -40.06 -11.60 -11.27
C LYS A 294 -40.57 -11.25 -12.67
N VAL A 295 -40.78 -9.97 -12.98
CA VAL A 295 -41.25 -9.54 -14.31
C VAL A 295 -40.08 -9.49 -15.29
N ALA A 296 -38.90 -9.03 -14.86
CA ALA A 296 -37.71 -8.98 -15.72
C ALA A 296 -37.15 -10.38 -16.09
N LYS A 297 -37.38 -11.40 -15.27
CA LYS A 297 -36.95 -12.79 -15.56
C LYS A 297 -37.90 -13.59 -16.45
N LYS A 298 -39.09 -13.06 -16.77
CA LYS A 298 -40.05 -13.66 -17.71
C LYS A 298 -40.00 -13.02 -19.10
N ALA A 299 -39.18 -11.99 -19.29
CA ALA A 299 -39.08 -11.23 -20.54
C ALA A 299 -37.68 -11.32 -21.21
N ASN A 300 -36.82 -12.23 -20.74
CA ASN A 300 -35.55 -12.61 -21.38
C ASN A 300 -35.46 -14.12 -21.54
#